data_AF-A0A359F1T1-F1
#
_entry.id   AF-A0A359F1T1-F1
#
_cell.length_a   1.000
_cell.length_b   1.000
_cell.length_c   1.000
_cell.angle_alpha   90.00
_cell.angle_beta   90.00
_cell.angle_gamma   90.00
#
_symmetry.space_group_name_H-M   'P 1'
#
loop_
_entity.id
_entity.type
_entity.pdbx_description
1 polymer ?
#
loop_
_entity_poly.entity_id
_entity_poly.type
_entity_poly.pdbx_seq_one_letter_code
_entity_poly.pdbx_strand_id
1 'polypeptide(L)'
;MTNLNSTVQGSQAWNSIFRPGSIFRKGYSDSPRNRSYVIMNSVLYHLHPVKVKRHAVKVSYTLCLGGLSFFLFILLTVTGIFLMFFYRPTAINAWDDIYALRTSVAFGLLVRNMHRWGAHLMVLSVFLHMARVFYHGAYKAPREFNWVIGVILLTLTLLLSFTGYLL
;
A
#
# COMPACT_ATOMS: atom_id res chain seq x y z
N MET A 1 -36.76 -7.50 22.27
CA MET A 1 -35.70 -7.03 21.33
C MET A 1 -34.31 -6.91 21.97
N THR A 2 -34.16 -6.95 23.30
CA THR A 2 -32.88 -6.81 24.01
C THR A 2 -31.92 -8.00 23.85
N ASN A 3 -32.42 -9.23 23.72
CA ASN A 3 -31.59 -10.45 23.60
C ASN A 3 -30.83 -10.57 22.27
N LEU A 4 -31.36 -10.04 21.16
CA LEU A 4 -30.67 -10.06 19.87
C LEU A 4 -29.47 -9.12 19.88
N ASN A 5 -29.61 -7.96 20.52
CA ASN A 5 -28.55 -6.95 20.58
C ASN A 5 -27.37 -7.43 21.46
N SER A 6 -27.63 -8.08 22.59
CA SER A 6 -26.58 -8.68 23.42
C SER A 6 -25.87 -9.85 22.74
N THR A 7 -26.61 -10.68 21.99
CA THR A 7 -26.06 -11.80 21.21
C THR A 7 -25.14 -11.30 20.09
N VAL A 8 -25.56 -10.26 19.35
CA VAL A 8 -24.74 -9.63 18.31
C VAL A 8 -23.50 -8.99 18.92
N GLN A 9 -23.64 -8.23 20.01
CA GLN A 9 -22.52 -7.57 20.70
C GLN A 9 -21.51 -8.55 21.33
N GLY A 10 -21.95 -9.76 21.70
CA GLY A 10 -21.09 -10.83 22.21
C GLY A 10 -20.38 -11.64 21.12
N SER A 11 -20.78 -11.51 19.85
CA SER A 11 -20.24 -12.32 18.76
C SER A 11 -18.74 -12.04 18.51
N GLN A 12 -18.02 -13.07 18.05
CA GLN A 12 -16.61 -12.94 17.59
C GLN A 12 -16.46 -11.87 16.51
N ALA A 13 -17.42 -11.77 15.58
CA ALA A 13 -17.44 -10.77 14.52
C ALA A 13 -17.59 -9.34 15.05
N TRP A 14 -18.45 -9.12 16.05
CA TRP A 14 -18.59 -7.80 16.67
C TRP A 14 -17.33 -7.39 17.46
N ASN A 15 -16.74 -8.34 18.17
CA ASN A 15 -15.53 -8.15 18.95
C ASN A 15 -14.27 -7.90 18.09
N SER A 16 -14.25 -8.38 16.85
CA SER A 16 -13.14 -8.18 15.91
C SER A 16 -13.20 -6.84 15.17
N ILE A 17 -14.40 -6.24 15.04
CA ILE A 17 -14.63 -4.95 14.38
C ILE A 17 -14.51 -3.79 15.39
N PHE A 18 -15.14 -3.90 16.55
CA PHE A 18 -15.24 -2.77 17.50
C PHE A 18 -14.22 -2.86 18.65
N ARG A 19 -13.47 -1.75 18.82
CA ARG A 19 -12.46 -1.62 19.88
C ARG A 19 -13.09 -1.68 21.28
N PRO A 20 -12.50 -2.43 22.22
CA PRO A 20 -12.77 -2.29 23.64
C PRO A 20 -12.53 -0.86 24.14
N GLY A 21 -13.48 -0.30 24.89
CA GLY A 21 -13.48 1.08 25.33
C GLY A 21 -14.16 2.06 24.35
N SER A 22 -14.65 1.60 23.20
CA SER A 22 -15.52 2.42 22.34
C SER A 22 -16.90 2.62 22.98
N ILE A 23 -17.69 3.56 22.45
CA ILE A 23 -19.07 3.83 22.88
C ILE A 23 -19.92 2.53 22.86
N PHE A 24 -19.59 1.61 21.95
CA PHE A 24 -20.27 0.34 21.73
C PHE A 24 -19.71 -0.84 22.56
N ARG A 25 -18.63 -0.65 23.33
CA ARG A 25 -18.00 -1.71 24.15
C ARG A 25 -17.36 -1.13 25.42
N LYS A 26 -18.16 -0.91 26.46
CA LYS A 26 -17.73 -0.37 27.77
C LYS A 26 -17.13 -1.47 28.67
N GLY A 27 -16.38 -1.09 29.71
CA GLY A 27 -15.82 -2.02 30.72
C GLY A 27 -14.39 -2.51 30.44
N TYR A 28 -13.64 -1.84 29.57
CA TYR A 28 -12.27 -2.21 29.24
C TYR A 28 -11.25 -1.58 30.20
N SER A 29 -10.30 -2.37 30.69
CA SER A 29 -9.17 -1.90 31.49
C SER A 29 -7.94 -1.63 30.61
N ASP A 30 -7.39 -0.42 30.69
CA ASP A 30 -6.35 0.04 29.78
C ASP A 30 -4.94 -0.34 30.29
N SER A 31 -4.59 -1.63 30.19
CA SER A 31 -3.25 -2.13 30.53
C SER A 31 -2.38 -2.31 29.28
N PRO A 32 -1.03 -2.29 29.37
CA PRO A 32 -0.15 -2.56 28.24
C PRO A 32 -0.42 -3.90 27.55
N ARG A 33 -0.73 -4.94 28.34
CA ARG A 33 -1.07 -6.29 27.86
C ARG A 33 -2.43 -6.32 27.15
N ASN A 34 -3.42 -5.62 27.71
CA ASN A 34 -4.76 -5.58 27.12
C ASN A 34 -4.72 -4.86 25.76
N ARG A 35 -3.95 -3.75 25.65
CA ARG A 35 -3.76 -3.01 24.39
C ARG A 35 -3.17 -3.85 23.27
N SER A 36 -2.18 -4.70 23.57
CA SER A 36 -1.64 -5.63 22.57
C SER A 36 -2.65 -6.71 22.15
N TYR A 37 -3.46 -7.24 23.08
CA TYR A 37 -4.47 -8.25 22.75
C TYR A 37 -5.57 -7.70 21.86
N VAL A 38 -6.02 -6.47 22.08
CA VAL A 38 -7.01 -5.82 21.21
C VAL A 38 -6.51 -5.71 19.78
N ILE A 39 -5.26 -5.29 19.60
CA ILE A 39 -4.68 -5.09 18.28
C ILE A 39 -4.49 -6.43 17.55
N MET A 40 -4.14 -7.49 18.29
CA MET A 40 -3.96 -8.83 17.71
C MET A 40 -5.27 -9.57 17.39
N ASN A 41 -6.34 -9.32 18.13
CA ASN A 41 -7.63 -10.01 17.96
C ASN A 41 -8.65 -9.24 17.10
N SER A 42 -8.32 -8.03 16.65
CA SER A 42 -9.18 -7.22 15.80
C SER A 42 -8.59 -7.10 14.41
N VAL A 43 -9.37 -7.49 13.39
CA VAL A 43 -8.95 -7.50 11.99
C VAL A 43 -8.54 -6.10 11.53
N LEU A 44 -9.26 -5.05 11.94
CA LEU A 44 -8.95 -3.69 11.53
C LEU A 44 -7.72 -3.12 12.23
N TYR A 45 -7.48 -3.51 13.48
CA TYR A 45 -6.37 -2.96 14.26
C TYR A 45 -5.04 -3.66 13.99
N HIS A 46 -5.03 -4.85 13.39
CA HIS A 46 -3.79 -5.54 13.02
C HIS A 46 -2.91 -4.73 12.05
N LEU A 47 -3.53 -3.85 11.24
CA LEU A 47 -2.82 -2.97 10.31
C LEU A 47 -1.99 -1.90 11.05
N HIS A 48 -2.35 -1.57 12.29
CA HIS A 48 -1.67 -0.56 13.09
C HIS A 48 -0.69 -1.19 14.09
N PRO A 49 0.59 -0.79 14.07
CA PRO A 49 1.56 -1.32 15.02
C PRO A 49 1.25 -0.88 16.45
N VAL A 50 1.32 -1.82 17.39
CA VAL A 50 1.08 -1.60 18.84
C VAL A 50 2.02 -0.55 19.43
N LYS A 51 3.27 -0.51 18.94
CA LYS A 51 4.29 0.45 19.37
C LYS A 51 5.18 0.80 18.19
N VAL A 52 5.44 2.10 18.02
CA VAL A 52 6.42 2.60 17.05
C VAL A 52 7.47 3.40 17.81
N LYS A 53 8.76 3.09 17.59
CA LYS A 53 9.84 3.86 18.19
C LYS A 53 9.89 5.24 17.52
N ARG A 54 9.91 6.34 18.28
CA ARG A 54 9.85 7.71 17.74
C ARG A 54 10.94 8.02 16.69
N HIS A 55 12.14 7.46 16.85
CA HIS A 55 13.23 7.67 15.87
C HIS A 55 12.94 7.01 14.52
N ALA A 56 12.13 5.96 14.47
CA ALA A 56 11.79 5.26 13.23
C ALA A 56 10.80 6.06 12.37
N VAL A 57 10.08 7.03 12.95
CA VAL A 57 9.10 7.89 12.24
C VAL A 57 9.73 9.19 11.73
N LYS A 58 10.99 9.48 12.09
CA LYS A 58 11.67 10.67 11.59
C LYS A 58 11.80 10.59 10.07
N VAL A 59 11.13 11.51 9.38
CA VAL A 59 11.16 11.62 7.90
C VAL A 59 12.60 11.74 7.41
N SER A 60 13.44 12.48 8.11
CA SER A 60 14.87 12.65 7.79
C SER A 60 15.67 11.35 7.80
N TYR A 61 15.22 10.32 8.53
CA TYR A 61 15.95 9.06 8.71
C TYR A 61 15.46 7.93 7.77
N THR A 62 14.17 7.92 7.44
CA THR A 62 13.58 6.89 6.58
C THR A 62 13.27 7.39 5.18
N LEU A 63 13.26 8.71 4.98
CA LEU A 63 12.73 9.41 3.81
C LEU A 63 11.31 8.97 3.42
N CYS A 64 10.60 8.28 4.33
CA CYS A 64 9.35 7.60 4.07
C CYS A 64 9.35 6.72 2.79
N LEU A 65 10.50 6.17 2.37
CA LEU A 65 10.63 5.55 1.03
C LEU A 65 9.68 4.37 0.81
N GLY A 66 9.40 3.57 1.86
CA GLY A 66 8.44 2.48 1.78
C GLY A 66 6.98 2.94 1.71
N GLY A 67 6.64 4.05 2.37
CA GLY A 67 5.31 4.66 2.27
C GLY A 67 5.12 5.36 0.92
N LEU A 68 6.18 6.02 0.42
CA LEU A 68 6.21 6.66 -0.87
C LEU A 68 6.04 5.66 -2.01
N SER A 69 6.74 4.52 -1.97
CA SER A 69 6.58 3.47 -2.99
C SER A 69 5.17 2.89 -3.01
N PHE A 70 4.54 2.71 -1.85
CA PHE A 70 3.14 2.29 -1.75
C PHE A 70 2.16 3.33 -2.32
N PHE A 71 2.39 4.61 -2.01
CA PHE A 71 1.60 5.71 -2.59
C PHE A 71 1.73 5.75 -4.12
N LEU A 72 2.95 5.62 -4.65
CA LEU A 72 3.20 5.59 -6.09
C LEU A 72 2.55 4.37 -6.76
N PHE A 73 2.53 3.21 -6.09
CA PHE A 73 1.82 2.03 -6.58
C PHE A 73 0.31 2.29 -6.75
N ILE A 74 -0.33 2.94 -5.77
CA ILE A 74 -1.75 3.30 -5.87
C ILE A 74 -1.96 4.28 -7.03
N LEU A 75 -1.12 5.33 -7.13
CA LEU A 75 -1.18 6.31 -8.21
C LEU A 75 -1.07 5.63 -9.58
N LEU A 76 -0.11 4.72 -9.74
CA LEU A 76 0.09 3.96 -10.98
C LEU A 76 -1.08 3.03 -11.28
N THR A 77 -1.64 2.37 -10.27
CA THR A 77 -2.81 1.50 -10.45
C THR A 77 -4.01 2.30 -10.96
N VAL A 78 -4.32 3.43 -10.33
CA VAL A 78 -5.46 4.28 -10.71
C VAL A 78 -5.26 4.87 -12.11
N THR A 79 -4.08 5.42 -12.39
CA THR A 79 -3.77 6.00 -13.70
C THR A 79 -3.68 4.94 -14.80
N GLY A 80 -3.19 3.73 -14.48
CA GLY A 80 -3.11 2.61 -15.41
C GLY A 80 -4.50 2.07 -15.79
N ILE A 81 -5.39 1.90 -14.81
CA ILE A 81 -6.80 1.51 -15.07
C ILE A 81 -7.48 2.53 -15.98
N PHE A 82 -7.26 3.83 -15.74
CA PHE A 82 -7.79 4.88 -16.62
C PHE A 82 -7.28 4.73 -18.06
N LEU A 83 -5.97 4.52 -18.25
CA LEU A 83 -5.39 4.37 -19.59
C LEU A 83 -5.85 3.09 -20.30
N MET A 84 -6.11 2.00 -19.56
CA MET A 84 -6.62 0.75 -20.14
C MET A 84 -7.96 0.90 -20.86
N PHE A 85 -8.81 1.85 -20.46
CA PHE A 85 -10.08 2.09 -21.16
C PHE A 85 -9.91 2.69 -22.56
N PHE A 86 -8.75 3.28 -22.86
CA PHE A 86 -8.49 4.01 -24.10
C PHE A 86 -7.35 3.42 -24.93
N TYR A 87 -6.73 2.33 -24.48
CA TYR A 87 -5.59 1.71 -25.15
C TYR A 87 -5.89 0.26 -25.56
N ARG A 88 -5.72 -0.07 -26.84
CA ARG A 88 -5.82 -1.44 -27.37
C ARG A 88 -4.42 -1.99 -27.61
N PRO A 89 -4.06 -3.15 -27.02
CA PRO A 89 -2.74 -3.76 -27.17
C PRO A 89 -2.61 -4.47 -28.53
N THR A 90 -2.66 -3.71 -29.63
CA THR A 90 -2.50 -4.21 -31.00
C THR A 90 -1.54 -3.30 -31.75
N ALA A 91 -0.56 -3.88 -32.45
CA ALA A 91 0.47 -3.11 -33.16
C ALA A 91 -0.10 -2.12 -34.19
N ILE A 92 -1.25 -2.46 -34.80
CA ILE A 92 -1.90 -1.63 -35.83
C ILE A 92 -2.54 -0.38 -35.22
N ASN A 93 -3.23 -0.51 -34.07
CA ASN A 93 -4.00 0.60 -33.49
C ASN A 93 -3.24 1.37 -32.38
N ALA A 94 -2.10 0.87 -31.91
CA ALA A 94 -1.38 1.45 -30.78
C ALA A 94 -1.04 2.94 -30.97
N TRP A 95 -0.61 3.33 -32.17
CA TRP A 95 -0.30 4.73 -32.45
C TRP A 95 -1.54 5.63 -32.40
N ASP A 96 -2.63 5.20 -33.04
CA ASP A 96 -3.87 5.98 -33.12
C ASP A 96 -4.50 6.14 -31.73
N ASP A 97 -4.44 5.12 -30.89
CA ASP A 97 -4.94 5.17 -29.51
C ASP A 97 -4.12 6.17 -28.66
N ILE A 98 -2.79 6.19 -28.80
CA ILE A 98 -1.93 7.18 -28.13
C ILE A 98 -2.18 8.60 -28.66
N TYR A 99 -2.45 8.75 -29.95
CA TYR A 99 -2.80 10.03 -30.54
C TYR A 99 -4.14 10.54 -30.00
N ALA A 100 -5.17 9.69 -29.95
CA ALA A 100 -6.48 10.01 -29.40
C ALA A 100 -6.40 10.35 -27.90
N LEU A 101 -5.57 9.64 -27.12
CA LEU A 101 -5.29 9.96 -25.72
C LEU A 101 -4.68 11.36 -25.53
N ARG A 102 -3.93 11.85 -26.54
CA ARG A 102 -3.32 13.18 -26.50
C ARG A 102 -4.28 14.29 -26.89
N THR A 103 -5.20 14.04 -27.82
CA THR A 103 -6.00 15.09 -28.49
C THR A 103 -7.49 15.06 -28.14
N SER A 104 -8.08 13.87 -27.97
CA SER A 104 -9.53 13.68 -27.86
C SER A 104 -9.98 13.30 -26.44
N VAL A 105 -9.12 12.68 -25.64
CA VAL A 105 -9.46 12.25 -24.27
C VAL A 105 -9.17 13.38 -23.27
N ALA A 106 -10.19 13.79 -22.52
CA ALA A 106 -10.06 14.76 -21.43
C ALA A 106 -9.03 14.26 -20.39
N PHE A 107 -8.05 15.11 -20.08
CA PHE A 107 -6.91 14.78 -19.19
C PHE A 107 -6.03 13.60 -19.66
N GLY A 108 -6.22 13.04 -20.86
CA GLY A 108 -5.47 11.86 -21.31
C GLY A 108 -3.96 12.07 -21.33
N LEU A 109 -3.50 13.21 -21.87
CA LEU A 109 -2.08 13.59 -21.84
C LEU A 109 -1.54 13.76 -20.41
N LEU A 110 -2.33 14.35 -19.51
CA LEU A 110 -1.93 14.54 -18.11
C LEU A 110 -1.76 13.19 -17.41
N VAL A 111 -2.78 12.32 -17.48
CA VAL A 111 -2.76 11.01 -16.84
C VAL A 111 -1.64 10.13 -17.41
N ARG A 112 -1.40 10.17 -18.72
CA ARG A 112 -0.29 9.45 -19.35
C ARG A 112 1.07 9.92 -18.84
N ASN A 113 1.29 11.24 -18.73
CA ASN A 113 2.54 11.76 -18.19
C ASN A 113 2.69 11.44 -16.70
N MET A 114 1.61 11.53 -15.91
CA MET A 114 1.61 11.13 -14.51
C MET A 114 1.97 9.66 -14.35
N HIS A 115 1.41 8.76 -15.17
CA HIS A 115 1.72 7.34 -15.15
C HIS A 115 3.20 7.09 -15.49
N ARG A 116 3.73 7.72 -16.55
CA ARG A 116 5.13 7.58 -16.95
C ARG A 116 6.11 8.08 -15.88
N TRP A 117 5.91 9.30 -15.39
CA TRP A 117 6.77 9.87 -14.34
C TRP A 117 6.63 9.12 -13.01
N GLY A 118 5.40 8.70 -12.66
CA GLY A 118 5.12 7.86 -11.51
C GLY A 118 5.88 6.54 -11.56
N ALA A 119 6.00 5.92 -12.73
CA ALA A 119 6.73 4.66 -12.91
C ALA A 119 8.23 4.84 -12.64
N HIS A 120 8.84 5.90 -13.19
CA HIS A 120 10.24 6.23 -12.91
C HIS A 120 10.50 6.51 -11.42
N LEU A 121 9.61 7.29 -10.79
CA LEU A 121 9.70 7.56 -9.36
C LEU A 121 9.50 6.30 -8.51
N MET A 122 8.65 5.37 -8.95
CA MET A 122 8.44 4.11 -8.24
C MET A 122 9.69 3.23 -8.29
N VAL A 123 10.30 3.06 -9.46
CA VAL A 123 11.55 2.30 -9.59
C VAL A 123 12.65 2.92 -8.73
N LEU A 124 12.82 4.25 -8.79
CA LEU A 124 13.82 4.95 -7.97
C LEU A 124 13.55 4.80 -6.47
N SER A 125 12.31 5.01 -6.03
CA SER A 125 11.96 4.95 -4.60
C SER A 125 12.10 3.54 -4.02
N VAL A 126 11.68 2.49 -4.76
CA VAL A 126 11.86 1.09 -4.36
C VAL A 126 13.36 0.73 -4.32
N PHE A 127 14.14 1.16 -5.31
CA PHE A 127 15.59 0.92 -5.31
C PHE A 127 16.27 1.57 -4.09
N LEU A 128 15.99 2.84 -3.82
CA LEU A 128 16.50 3.55 -2.65
C LEU A 128 16.02 2.92 -1.34
N HIS A 129 14.77 2.44 -1.29
CA HIS A 129 14.23 1.74 -0.13
C HIS A 129 15.02 0.44 0.15
N MET A 130 15.27 -0.35 -0.89
CA MET A 130 16.04 -1.60 -0.79
C MET A 130 17.48 -1.34 -0.37
N ALA A 131 18.14 -0.35 -0.98
CA ALA A 131 19.48 0.08 -0.60
C ALA A 131 19.55 0.48 0.89
N ARG A 132 18.58 1.28 1.36
CA ARG A 132 18.51 1.68 2.77
C ARG A 132 18.36 0.47 3.70
N VAL A 133 17.47 -0.47 3.38
CA VAL A 133 17.25 -1.70 4.18
C VAL A 133 18.53 -2.54 4.23
N PHE A 134 19.27 -2.62 3.12
CA PHE A 134 20.56 -3.29 3.04
C PHE A 134 21.63 -2.62 3.91
N TYR A 135 21.89 -1.32 3.71
CA TYR A 135 22.94 -0.58 4.44
C TYR A 135 22.67 -0.48 5.95
N HIS A 136 21.40 -0.46 6.37
CA HIS A 136 21.04 -0.46 7.79
C HIS A 136 20.97 -1.86 8.41
N GLY A 137 21.27 -2.92 7.64
CA GLY A 137 21.23 -4.31 8.12
C GLY A 137 19.83 -4.77 8.56
N ALA A 138 18.77 -4.12 8.08
CA ALA A 138 17.39 -4.36 8.51
C ALA A 138 16.81 -5.69 7.98
N TYR A 139 17.51 -6.35 7.06
CA TYR A 139 17.19 -7.67 6.51
C TYR A 139 17.56 -8.85 7.44
N LYS A 140 18.40 -8.62 8.46
CA LYS A 140 18.82 -9.67 9.40
C LYS A 140 17.64 -10.16 10.26
N ALA A 141 17.81 -11.33 10.89
CA ALA A 141 16.86 -11.88 11.86
C ALA A 141 16.32 -10.81 12.84
N PRO A 142 15.01 -10.76 13.12
CA PRO A 142 13.94 -11.68 12.73
C PRO A 142 13.17 -11.29 11.45
N ARG A 143 13.75 -10.47 10.55
CA ARG A 143 13.04 -9.86 9.39
C ARG A 143 13.44 -10.41 8.03
N GLU A 144 14.04 -11.60 7.99
CA GLU A 144 14.53 -12.24 6.77
C GLU A 144 13.41 -12.50 5.75
N PHE A 145 12.24 -12.92 6.23
CA PHE A 145 11.07 -13.12 5.37
C PHE A 145 10.62 -11.83 4.66
N ASN A 146 10.63 -10.70 5.38
CA ASN A 146 10.27 -9.40 4.79
C ASN A 146 11.28 -8.97 3.72
N TRP A 147 12.55 -9.34 3.88
CA TRP A 147 13.57 -9.08 2.89
C TRP A 147 13.33 -9.86 1.59
N VAL A 148 13.00 -11.16 1.69
CA VAL A 148 12.66 -11.99 0.53
C VAL A 148 11.46 -11.41 -0.23
N ILE A 149 10.41 -11.00 0.50
CA ILE A 149 9.26 -10.31 -0.09
C ILE A 149 9.71 -9.03 -0.80
N GLY A 150 10.56 -8.21 -0.16
CA GLY A 150 11.09 -6.98 -0.75
C GLY A 150 11.84 -7.22 -2.07
N VAL A 151 12.65 -8.28 -2.15
CA VAL A 151 13.36 -8.66 -3.38
C VAL A 151 12.39 -9.07 -4.48
N ILE A 152 11.38 -9.90 -4.17
CA ILE A 152 10.34 -10.29 -5.14
C ILE A 152 9.61 -9.05 -5.66
N LEU A 153 9.21 -8.12 -4.78
CA LEU A 153 8.52 -6.89 -5.15
C LEU A 153 9.40 -5.98 -6.02
N LEU A 154 10.70 -5.91 -5.76
CA LEU A 154 11.64 -5.18 -6.62
C LEU A 154 11.67 -5.78 -8.03
N THR A 155 11.81 -7.11 -8.14
CA THR A 155 11.80 -7.80 -9.44
C THR A 155 10.50 -7.56 -10.20
N LEU A 156 9.35 -7.69 -9.53
CA LEU A 156 8.05 -7.39 -10.14
C LEU A 156 7.95 -5.93 -10.60
N THR A 157 8.43 -4.98 -9.79
CA THR A 157 8.41 -3.55 -10.15
C THR A 157 9.23 -3.29 -11.44
N LEU A 158 10.39 -3.93 -11.57
CA LEU A 158 11.23 -3.82 -12.77
C LEU A 158 10.57 -4.47 -13.99
N LEU A 159 9.95 -5.66 -13.83
CA LEU A 159 9.23 -6.33 -14.90
C LEU A 159 8.04 -5.49 -15.38
N LEU A 160 7.22 -4.97 -14.47
CA LEU A 160 6.07 -4.11 -14.83
C LEU A 160 6.55 -2.83 -15.52
N SER A 161 7.64 -2.22 -15.06
CA SER A 161 8.20 -1.03 -15.69
C SER A 161 8.71 -1.33 -17.11
N PHE A 162 9.30 -2.51 -17.33
CA PHE A 162 9.78 -2.92 -18.66
C PHE A 162 8.61 -3.22 -19.60
N THR A 163 7.65 -4.05 -19.19
CA THR A 163 6.50 -4.39 -20.04
C THR A 163 5.63 -3.18 -20.33
N GLY A 164 5.49 -2.26 -19.37
CA GLY A 164 4.78 -1.01 -19.56
C GLY A 164 5.45 -0.05 -20.55
N TYR A 165 6.77 -0.12 -20.70
CA TYR A 165 7.50 0.69 -21.68
C TYR A 165 7.29 0.21 -23.12
N LEU A 166 6.97 -1.07 -23.32
CA LEU A 166 6.71 -1.67 -24.62
C LEU A 166 5.31 -1.34 -25.17
N LEU A 167 4.43 -0.75 -24.36
CA LEU A 167 3.05 -0.38 -24.67
C LEU A 167 2.94 1.10 -25.08
#